data_AF-A0A351TQF4-F1
#
_entry.id   AF-A0A351TQF4-F1
#
_cell.length_a   1.000
_cell.length_b   1.000
_cell.length_c   1.000
_cell.angle_alpha   90.00
_cell.angle_beta   90.00
_cell.angle_gamma   90.00
#
_symmetry.space_group_name_H-M   'P 1'
#
loop_
_entity.id
_entity.type
_entity.pdbx_description
1 polymer ?
#
loop_
_entity_poly.entity_id
_entity_poly.type
_entity_poly.pdbx_seq_one_letter_code
_entity_poly.pdbx_strand_id
1 'polypeptide(L)'
;MVQLLFKRGLTELFTQALPGIFHLMKKMGIWTGEDKPVRKPIISRNPEDVSYLNASVSGLFVPTVRHGARLDKNALIERIVDPLRGTVLDEVRVPDLKSR
;
A
#
# COMPACT_ATOMS: atom_id res chain seq x y z
N MET A 1 8.13 -21.42 2.88
CA MET A 1 7.03 -20.76 2.15
C MET A 1 7.24 -19.24 2.15
N VAL A 2 8.29 -18.76 1.48
CA VAL A 2 8.67 -17.32 1.42
C VAL A 2 8.76 -16.83 -0.04
N GLN A 3 8.81 -17.74 -1.02
CA GLN A 3 8.93 -17.42 -2.44
C GLN A 3 7.63 -16.92 -3.12
N LEU A 4 6.45 -17.11 -2.52
CA LEU A 4 5.17 -16.81 -3.19
C LEU A 4 4.70 -15.35 -3.03
N LEU A 5 5.09 -14.67 -1.95
CA LEU A 5 4.72 -13.26 -1.71
C LEU A 5 5.48 -12.31 -2.65
N PHE A 6 6.74 -12.61 -3.00
CA PHE A 6 7.56 -11.75 -3.84
C PHE A 6 7.14 -11.76 -5.33
N LYS A 7 6.61 -12.87 -5.85
CA LYS A 7 6.16 -12.97 -7.25
C LYS A 7 4.91 -12.14 -7.57
N ARG A 8 4.04 -11.88 -6.57
CA ARG A 8 2.81 -11.10 -6.79
C ARG A 8 3.05 -9.58 -6.88
N GLY A 9 3.96 -9.03 -6.08
CA GLY A 9 4.20 -7.58 -6.03
C GLY A 9 4.80 -7.00 -7.32
N LEU A 10 5.81 -7.65 -7.91
CA LEU A 10 6.43 -7.22 -9.16
C LEU A 10 5.45 -7.21 -10.34
N THR A 11 4.63 -8.28 -10.45
CA THR A 11 3.67 -8.41 -11.55
C THR A 11 2.63 -7.29 -11.50
N GLU A 12 2.15 -6.91 -10.32
CA GLU A 12 1.16 -5.84 -10.16
C GLU A 12 1.73 -4.46 -10.51
N LEU A 13 2.98 -4.18 -10.12
CA LEU A 13 3.66 -2.92 -10.42
C LEU A 13 3.79 -2.71 -11.94
N PHE A 14 4.30 -3.70 -12.67
CA PHE A 14 4.46 -3.60 -14.13
C PHE A 14 3.11 -3.57 -14.87
N THR A 15 2.08 -4.25 -14.33
CA THR A 15 0.73 -4.26 -14.92
C THR A 15 0.08 -2.88 -14.89
N GLN A 16 0.42 -2.01 -13.94
CA GLN A 16 -0.11 -0.65 -13.86
C GLN A 16 0.83 0.38 -14.51
N ALA A 17 2.14 0.26 -14.28
CA ALA A 17 3.11 1.23 -14.75
C ALA A 17 3.21 1.28 -16.29
N LEU A 18 3.27 0.13 -16.95
CA LEU A 18 3.43 0.07 -18.41
C LEU A 18 2.24 0.73 -19.15
N PRO A 19 0.96 0.36 -18.89
CA PRO A 19 -0.18 1.04 -19.50
C PRO A 19 -0.20 2.55 -19.22
N GLY A 20 0.18 2.96 -18.00
CA GLY A 20 0.24 4.38 -17.64
C GLY A 20 1.24 5.17 -18.48
N ILE A 21 2.45 4.63 -18.68
CA ILE A 21 3.49 5.24 -19.49
C ILE A 21 3.06 5.33 -20.96
N PHE A 22 2.54 4.24 -21.55
CA PHE A 22 2.09 4.26 -22.94
C PHE A 22 0.92 5.21 -23.17
N HIS A 23 -0.02 5.29 -22.22
CA HIS A 23 -1.12 6.25 -22.29
C HIS A 23 -0.62 7.69 -22.24
N LEU A 24 0.39 8.00 -21.41
CA LEU A 24 1.04 9.31 -21.37
C LEU A 24 1.78 9.63 -22.68
N MET A 25 2.61 8.69 -23.18
CA MET A 25 3.34 8.85 -24.44
C MET A 25 2.40 9.10 -25.62
N LYS A 26 1.23 8.45 -25.65
CA LYS A 26 0.21 8.66 -26.67
C LYS A 26 -0.42 10.06 -26.58
N LYS A 27 -0.74 10.53 -25.37
CA LYS A 27 -1.21 11.92 -25.15
C LYS A 27 -0.17 12.96 -25.59
N MET A 28 1.10 12.64 -25.49
CA MET A 28 2.21 13.50 -25.91
C MET A 28 2.55 13.37 -27.41
N GLY A 29 1.86 12.50 -28.16
CA GLY A 29 2.15 12.25 -29.59
C GLY A 29 3.43 11.46 -29.87
N ILE A 30 4.04 10.86 -28.84
CA ILE A 30 5.29 10.05 -28.97
C ILE A 30 4.95 8.63 -29.42
N TRP A 31 3.81 8.09 -28.98
CA TRP A 31 3.39 6.72 -29.26
C TRP A 31 2.07 6.70 -30.05
N THR A 32 2.03 5.93 -31.14
CA THR A 32 0.86 5.82 -32.03
C THR A 32 0.10 4.50 -31.91
N GLY A 33 0.62 3.55 -31.12
CA GLY A 33 -0.02 2.25 -30.91
C GLY A 33 -1.28 2.31 -30.04
N GLU A 34 -1.90 1.14 -29.84
CA GLU A 34 -3.03 1.00 -28.92
C GLU A 34 -2.62 1.33 -27.48
N ASP A 35 -3.51 2.01 -26.76
CA ASP A 35 -3.39 2.21 -25.33
C ASP A 35 -4.45 1.40 -24.59
N LYS A 36 -4.10 0.94 -23.40
CA LYS A 36 -5.01 0.19 -22.53
C LYS A 36 -5.68 1.13 -21.54
N PRO A 37 -6.88 0.80 -21.03
CA PRO A 37 -7.51 1.56 -19.96
C PRO A 37 -6.58 1.70 -18.76
N VAL A 38 -6.37 2.93 -18.30
CA VAL A 38 -5.57 3.23 -17.11
C VAL A 38 -6.46 3.28 -15.87
N ARG A 39 -5.94 2.80 -14.74
CA ARG A 39 -6.64 2.87 -13.45
C ARG A 39 -6.75 4.32 -12.98
N LYS A 40 -7.88 4.68 -12.36
CA LYS A 40 -8.01 5.97 -11.66
C LYS A 40 -7.11 5.98 -10.41
N PRO A 41 -6.15 6.91 -10.29
CA PRO A 41 -5.27 6.96 -9.12
C PRO A 41 -6.03 7.42 -7.88
N ILE A 42 -5.54 7.00 -6.71
CA ILE A 42 -5.89 7.62 -5.43
C ILE A 42 -4.98 8.84 -5.30
N ILE A 43 -5.58 10.03 -5.14
CA ILE A 43 -4.85 11.30 -5.08
C ILE A 43 -4.99 11.84 -3.66
N SER A 44 -3.87 11.95 -2.95
CA SER A 44 -3.73 12.84 -1.80
C SER A 44 -3.45 14.24 -2.37
N ARG A 45 -4.28 15.21 -2.00
CA ARG A 45 -4.14 16.61 -2.44
C ARG A 45 -3.43 17.45 -1.40
N ASN A 46 -3.58 17.09 -0.13
CA ASN A 46 -3.02 17.82 0.97
C ASN A 46 -2.14 16.91 1.85
N PRO A 47 -1.17 17.47 2.58
CA PRO A 47 -0.31 16.71 3.49
C PRO A 47 -1.10 15.90 4.53
N GLU A 48 -2.23 16.42 5.02
CA GLU A 48 -3.09 15.73 6.00
C GLU A 48 -3.82 14.49 5.48
N ASP A 49 -3.86 14.27 4.15
CA ASP A 49 -4.41 13.05 3.56
C ASP A 49 -3.50 11.82 3.79
N VAL A 50 -2.28 12.04 4.28
CA VAL A 50 -1.28 11.00 4.54
C VAL A 50 -0.90 11.02 6.02
N SER A 51 -0.97 9.86 6.65
CA SER A 51 -0.54 9.68 8.04
C SER A 51 0.58 8.65 8.11
N TYR A 52 1.60 8.95 8.91
CA TYR A 52 2.63 7.98 9.26
C TYR A 52 2.19 7.20 10.49
N LEU A 53 2.34 5.89 10.44
CA LEU A 53 2.06 5.00 11.55
C LEU A 53 3.36 4.34 11.97
N ASN A 54 3.67 4.45 13.25
CA ASN A 54 4.80 3.79 13.88
C ASN A 54 4.28 2.96 15.04
N ALA A 55 4.87 1.79 15.25
CA ALA A 55 4.65 1.04 16.47
C ALA A 55 5.28 1.74 17.66
N SER A 56 4.68 1.56 18.84
CA SER A 56 5.21 2.07 20.11
C SER A 56 6.43 1.29 20.61
N VAL A 57 6.66 0.10 20.06
CA VAL A 57 7.73 -0.84 20.46
C VAL A 57 8.39 -1.50 19.24
N SER A 58 9.63 -1.96 19.42
CA SER A 58 10.32 -2.77 18.41
C SER A 58 9.91 -4.24 18.48
N GLY A 59 9.87 -4.92 17.34
CA GLY A 59 9.60 -6.34 17.23
C GLY A 59 9.37 -6.81 15.80
N LEU A 60 8.89 -8.03 15.64
CA LEU A 60 8.54 -8.57 14.33
C LEU A 60 7.23 -7.95 13.84
N PHE A 61 7.28 -7.33 12.67
CA PHE A 61 6.12 -6.80 11.98
C PHE A 61 5.30 -7.92 11.32
N VAL A 62 4.04 -8.06 11.72
CA VAL A 62 3.11 -9.05 11.14
C VAL A 62 1.86 -8.34 10.61
N PRO A 63 1.68 -8.21 9.28
CA PRO A 63 0.51 -7.53 8.72
C PRO A 63 -0.75 -8.37 8.90
N THR A 64 -1.86 -7.72 9.26
CA THR A 64 -3.19 -8.38 9.36
C THR A 64 -4.10 -8.07 8.18
N VAL A 65 -3.70 -7.11 7.32
CA VAL A 65 -4.43 -6.68 6.13
C VAL A 65 -3.54 -6.73 4.90
N ARG A 66 -4.16 -6.79 3.71
CA ARG A 66 -3.42 -6.74 2.44
C ARG A 66 -2.98 -5.30 2.14
N HIS A 67 -1.83 -5.17 1.49
CA HIS A 67 -1.38 -3.89 0.95
C HIS A 67 -2.44 -3.29 0.01
N GLY A 68 -2.67 -1.98 0.12
CA GLY A 68 -3.67 -1.26 -0.69
C GLY A 68 -5.14 -1.51 -0.32
N ALA A 69 -5.42 -2.17 0.82
CA ALA A 69 -6.78 -2.35 1.31
C ALA A 69 -7.41 -1.01 1.76
N ARG A 70 -8.74 -0.90 1.60
CA ARG A 70 -9.54 0.17 2.23
C ARG A 70 -9.99 -0.31 3.59
N LEU A 71 -9.78 0.52 4.61
CA LEU A 71 -10.03 0.18 6.01
C LEU A 71 -10.90 1.23 6.67
N ASP A 72 -11.72 0.79 7.62
CA ASP A 72 -12.51 1.67 8.48
C ASP A 72 -11.67 2.23 9.64
N LYS A 73 -12.19 3.25 10.31
CA LYS A 73 -11.57 3.82 11.52
C LYS A 73 -11.31 2.74 12.57
N ASN A 74 -10.18 2.82 13.26
CA ASN A 74 -9.72 1.86 14.28
C ASN A 74 -9.51 0.41 13.80
N ALA A 75 -9.59 0.13 12.49
CA ALA A 75 -9.28 -1.19 11.95
C ALA A 75 -7.83 -1.59 12.29
N LEU A 76 -7.62 -2.87 12.61
CA LEU A 76 -6.29 -3.43 12.87
C LEU A 76 -5.52 -3.56 11.56
N ILE A 77 -4.33 -2.97 11.50
CA ILE A 77 -3.46 -2.98 10.32
C ILE A 77 -2.41 -4.09 10.44
N GLU A 78 -1.83 -4.22 11.63
CA GLU A 78 -0.65 -5.04 11.89
C GLU A 78 -0.46 -5.28 13.39
N ARG A 79 0.40 -6.25 13.71
CA ARG A 79 0.85 -6.56 15.05
C ARG A 79 2.36 -6.53 15.11
N ILE A 80 2.89 -6.01 16.21
CA ILE A 80 4.29 -6.20 16.58
C ILE A 80 4.38 -7.36 17.55
N VAL A 81 5.25 -8.32 17.24
CA VAL A 81 5.35 -9.59 17.96
C VAL A 81 6.77 -9.80 18.47
N ASP A 82 6.92 -10.32 19.69
CA ASP A 82 8.20 -10.82 20.20
C ASP A 82 8.60 -12.05 19.35
N PRO A 83 9.71 -12.00 18.58
CA PRO A 83 10.09 -13.09 17.69
C PRO A 83 10.51 -14.37 18.43
N LEU A 84 10.91 -14.26 19.71
CA LEU A 84 11.35 -15.40 20.52
C LEU A 84 10.16 -16.05 21.24
N ARG A 85 9.21 -15.25 21.72
CA ARG A 85 8.07 -15.73 22.52
C ARG A 85 6.78 -15.90 21.73
N GLY A 86 6.66 -15.28 20.57
CA GLY A 86 5.42 -15.25 19.78
C GLY A 86 4.30 -14.41 20.40
N THR A 87 4.59 -13.62 21.43
CA THR A 87 3.60 -12.77 22.12
C THR A 87 3.41 -11.44 21.40
N VAL A 88 2.16 -10.96 21.34
CA VAL A 88 1.85 -9.63 20.78
C VAL A 88 2.35 -8.56 21.76
N LEU A 89 3.21 -7.66 21.25
CA LEU A 89 3.78 -6.53 21.98
C LEU A 89 3.01 -5.24 21.72
N ASP A 90 2.47 -5.08 20.51
CA ASP A 90 1.68 -3.89 20.11
C ASP A 90 0.72 -4.22 18.96
N GLU A 91 -0.35 -3.43 18.86
CA GLU A 91 -1.33 -3.46 17.77
C GLU A 91 -1.44 -2.07 17.12
N VAL A 92 -1.03 -1.95 15.86
CA VAL A 92 -1.16 -0.69 15.13
C VAL A 92 -2.50 -0.68 14.39
N ARG A 93 -3.25 0.40 14.59
CA ARG A 93 -4.62 0.57 14.10
C ARG A 93 -4.73 1.82 13.24
N VAL A 94 -5.76 1.87 12.39
CA VAL A 94 -6.11 3.06 11.63
C VAL A 94 -6.32 4.22 12.62
N PRO A 95 -5.61 5.35 12.44
CA PRO A 95 -5.67 6.46 13.38
C PRO A 95 -7.06 7.10 13.35
N ASP A 96 -7.53 7.64 14.47
CA ASP A 96 -8.73 8.47 14.44
C ASP A 96 -8.37 9.79 13.76
N LEU A 97 -8.73 9.89 12.48
CA LEU A 97 -8.75 11.14 11.74
C LEU A 97 -9.85 12.03 12.34
N LYS A 98 -9.59 12.61 13.50
CA LYS A 98 -10.30 13.76 14.07
C LYS A 98 -9.33 14.94 14.08
N SER A 99 -9.78 16.00 13.43
CA SER A 99 -9.20 17.35 13.31
C SER A 99 -7.98 17.61 14.20
N ARG A 100 -6.81 17.75 13.58
CA ARG A 100 -5.89 18.80 14.01
C ARG A 100 -6.42 20.15 13.57
#